data_AF-A0A5K0Y7Z0-F1
#
_entry.id   AF-A0A5K0Y7Z0-F1
#
_cell.length_a   1.000
_cell.length_b   1.000
_cell.length_c   1.000
_cell.angle_alpha   90.00
_cell.angle_beta   90.00
_cell.angle_gamma   90.00
#
_symmetry.space_group_name_H-M   'P 1'
#
loop_
_entity.id
_entity.type
_entity.pdbx_description
1 polymer ?
#
loop_
_entity_poly.entity_id
_entity_poly.type
_entity_poly.pdbx_seq_one_letter_code
_entity_poly.pdbx_strand_id
1 'polypeptide(L)' 'CIPITHIGEADISPNLSLKDVLYVPRLTKDLISVSKLTNDVPYDFEFTSGQCILKDRRTGRIMATGTEH' A
#
# COMPACT_ATOMS: atom_id res chain seq x y z
N CYS A 1 20.05 -8.89 -1.03
CA CYS A 1 19.12 -8.51 -2.12
C CYS A 1 18.26 -9.74 -2.42
N ILE A 2 16.94 -9.68 -2.24
CA ILE A 2 16.05 -10.84 -2.45
C ILE A 2 15.35 -10.62 -3.79
N PRO A 3 15.44 -11.56 -4.76
CA PRO A 3 14.86 -11.37 -6.08
C PRO A 3 13.33 -11.50 -6.04
N ILE A 4 12.66 -10.62 -6.77
CA ILE A 4 11.21 -10.69 -7.00
C ILE A 4 10.95 -11.83 -7.99
N THR A 5 10.17 -12.83 -7.61
CA THR A 5 9.97 -14.03 -8.43
C THR A 5 8.73 -13.98 -9.31
N HIS A 6 7.66 -13.29 -8.90
CA HIS A 6 6.38 -13.21 -9.63
C HIS A 6 5.62 -11.93 -9.29
N ILE A 7 4.83 -11.45 -10.24
CA ILE A 7 3.97 -10.26 -10.14
C ILE A 7 2.52 -10.73 -10.37
N GLY A 8 1.61 -10.45 -9.43
CA GLY A 8 0.20 -10.89 -9.48
C GLY A 8 -0.80 -9.75 -9.26
N GLU A 9 -2.10 -10.10 -9.27
CA GLU A 9 -3.22 -9.18 -9.02
C GLU A 9 -3.89 -9.58 -7.70
N ALA A 10 -4.24 -8.60 -6.85
CA ALA A 10 -4.91 -8.83 -5.58
C ALA A 10 -6.05 -7.83 -5.35
N ASP A 11 -7.18 -8.35 -4.88
CA ASP A 11 -8.34 -7.56 -4.52
C ASP A 11 -8.31 -7.24 -3.02
N ILE A 12 -7.90 -6.03 -2.68
CA ILE A 12 -7.73 -5.57 -1.30
C ILE A 12 -9.07 -5.08 -0.71
N SER A 13 -10.00 -4.66 -1.58
CA SER A 13 -11.38 -4.34 -1.23
C SER A 13 -12.25 -4.32 -2.49
N PRO A 14 -13.61 -4.32 -2.40
CA PRO A 14 -14.50 -4.31 -3.56
C PRO A 14 -14.26 -3.12 -4.53
N ASN A 15 -13.62 -2.05 -4.06
CA ASN A 15 -13.36 -0.84 -4.84
C ASN A 15 -11.86 -0.60 -5.12
N LEU A 16 -10.98 -1.54 -4.77
CA LEU A 16 -9.53 -1.40 -4.98
C LEU A 16 -8.92 -2.71 -5.45
N SER A 17 -8.85 -2.86 -6.78
CA SER A 17 -8.08 -3.91 -7.44
C SER A 17 -6.70 -3.35 -7.78
N LEU A 18 -5.63 -3.99 -7.27
CA LEU A 18 -4.26 -3.58 -7.54
C LEU A 18 -3.59 -4.57 -8.50
N LYS A 19 -3.04 -4.02 -9.57
CA LYS A 19 -2.12 -4.72 -10.46
C LYS A 19 -0.69 -4.60 -9.93
N ASP A 20 0.11 -5.64 -10.10
CA ASP A 20 1.51 -5.75 -9.71
C ASP A 20 1.82 -5.83 -8.20
N VAL A 21 1.19 -6.80 -7.53
CA VAL A 21 1.46 -7.11 -6.12
C VAL A 21 2.60 -8.12 -6.01
N LEU A 22 3.48 -7.87 -5.06
CA LEU A 22 4.61 -8.73 -4.68
C LEU A 22 4.13 -9.89 -3.79
N TYR A 23 3.97 -11.08 -4.39
CA TYR A 23 3.56 -12.27 -3.65
C TYR A 23 4.76 -12.90 -2.92
N VAL A 24 4.81 -12.77 -1.58
CA VAL A 24 5.86 -13.33 -0.72
C VAL A 24 5.24 -14.38 0.22
N PRO A 25 5.57 -15.68 0.09
CA PRO A 25 4.81 -16.78 0.70
C PRO A 25 4.88 -16.88 2.24
N ARG A 26 5.68 -16.03 2.91
CA ARG A 26 5.71 -15.90 4.38
C ARG A 26 5.32 -14.52 4.88
N LEU A 27 4.83 -13.66 3.99
CA LEU A 27 4.29 -12.37 4.34
C LEU A 27 2.78 -12.48 4.19
N THR A 28 2.07 -12.58 5.31
CA THR A 28 0.59 -12.65 5.35
C THR A 28 -0.09 -11.32 5.01
N LYS A 29 0.66 -10.36 4.45
CA LYS A 29 0.23 -9.01 4.13
C LYS A 29 0.70 -8.66 2.72
N ASP A 30 -0.20 -8.15 1.91
CA ASP A 30 0.10 -7.70 0.56
C ASP A 30 1.10 -6.54 0.62
N LEU A 31 2.21 -6.68 -0.10
CA LEU A 31 3.21 -5.62 -0.26
C LEU A 31 2.70 -4.61 -1.29
N ILE A 32 2.41 -3.41 -0.83
CA ILE A 32 2.06 -2.28 -1.69
C ILE A 32 3.31 -1.43 -1.91
N SER A 33 3.64 -1.18 -3.18
CA SER A 33 4.67 -0.19 -3.52
C SER A 33 4.12 1.21 -3.27
N VAL A 34 4.75 1.95 -2.34
CA VAL A 34 4.39 3.34 -2.01
C VAL A 34 4.41 4.21 -3.26
N SER A 35 5.49 4.15 -4.05
CA SER A 35 5.64 4.99 -5.23
C SER A 35 4.59 4.68 -6.31
N LYS A 36 4.23 3.41 -6.46
CA LYS A 36 3.16 3.01 -7.39
C LYS A 36 1.82 3.58 -6.93
N LEU A 37 1.47 3.38 -5.66
CA LEU A 37 0.22 3.87 -5.11
C LEU A 37 0.10 5.40 -5.24
N THR A 38 1.13 6.15 -4.87
CA THR A 38 1.10 7.63 -4.91
C THR A 38 1.12 8.20 -6.34
N ASN A 39 1.52 7.41 -7.33
CA ASN A 39 1.46 7.79 -8.75
C ASN A 39 0.08 7.48 -9.37
N ASP A 40 -0.50 6.33 -9.02
CA ASP A 40 -1.75 5.84 -9.59
C ASP A 40 -2.98 6.53 -8.97
N VAL A 41 -2.91 6.89 -7.69
CA VAL A 41 -3.97 7.57 -6.95
C VAL A 41 -3.43 8.81 -6.24
N PRO A 42 -4.25 9.87 -6.05
CA PRO A 42 -3.80 11.13 -5.46
C PRO A 42 -3.67 11.02 -3.94
N TYR A 43 -2.96 10.00 -3.46
CA TYR A 43 -2.74 9.73 -2.06
C TYR A 43 -1.33 10.11 -1.65
N ASP A 44 -1.20 10.60 -0.43
CA ASP A 44 0.08 10.87 0.20
C ASP A 44 0.22 10.00 1.45
N PHE A 45 1.44 9.55 1.73
CA PHE A 45 1.79 8.91 2.99
C PHE A 45 2.40 9.94 3.95
N GLU A 46 1.96 9.89 5.20
CA GLU A 46 2.55 10.60 6.32
C GLU A 46 3.09 9.57 7.33
N PHE A 47 4.33 9.76 7.76
CA PHE A 47 4.98 8.91 8.75
C PHE A 47 5.30 9.71 10.00
N THR A 48 4.90 9.19 11.16
CA THR A 48 5.23 9.73 12.48
C THR A 48 5.89 8.64 13.32
N SER A 49 6.33 8.97 14.54
CA SER A 49 6.88 7.95 15.45
C SER A 49 5.77 6.96 15.83
N GLY A 50 5.83 5.73 15.28
CA GLY A 50 4.91 4.64 15.58
C GLY A 50 3.66 4.57 14.72
N GLN A 51 3.51 5.42 13.70
CA GLN A 51 2.33 5.39 12.82
C GLN A 51 2.67 5.77 11.37
N CYS A 52 1.94 5.16 10.44
CA CYS A 52 1.80 5.63 9.07
C CYS A 52 0.33 5.97 8.78
N ILE A 53 0.11 7.02 7.99
CA ILE A 53 -1.22 7.47 7.59
C ILE A 53 -1.22 7.63 6.07
N LEU A 54 -2.22 7.04 5.42
CA LEU A 54 -2.50 7.26 4.00
C LEU A 54 -3.64 8.27 3.90
N LYS A 55 -3.40 9.39 3.22
CA LYS A 55 -4.38 10.46 3.06
C LYS A 55 -4.66 10.74 1.59
N ASP A 56 -5.90 11.06 1.27
CA ASP A 56 -6.27 11.63 -0.01
C ASP A 56 -5.81 13.09 -0.06
N ARG A 57 -4.87 13.41 -0.97
CA ARG A 57 -4.28 14.76 -1.10
C ARG A 57 -5.29 15.82 -1.50
N ARG A 58 -6.36 15.44 -2.21
CA ARG A 58 -7.36 16.38 -2.74
C ARG A 58 -8.33 16.82 -1.66
N THR A 59 -8.69 15.91 -0.75
CA THR A 59 -9.73 16.12 0.26
C THR A 59 -9.18 16.18 1.69
N GLY A 60 -7.93 15.77 1.91
CA GLY A 60 -7.33 15.59 3.23
C GLY A 60 -7.88 14.40 4.02
N ARG A 61 -8.78 13.60 3.45
CA ARG A 61 -9.40 12.46 4.14
C ARG A 61 -8.39 11.35 4.39
N ILE A 62 -8.46 10.75 5.57
CA ILE A 62 -7.66 9.58 5.93
C ILE A 62 -8.29 8.35 5.29
N MET A 63 -7.50 7.64 4.49
CA MET A 63 -7.90 6.41 3.81
C MET A 63 -7.50 5.17 4.61
N ALA A 64 -6.34 5.20 5.26
CA ALA A 64 -5.85 4.12 6.10
C ALA A 64 -4.86 4.62 7.15
N THR A 65 -4.71 3.86 8.24
CA THR A 65 -3.66 4.06 9.26
C THR A 65 -3.02 2.72 9.59
N GLY A 66 -1.69 2.73 9.77
CA GLY A 66 -0.94 1.60 10.32
C GLY A 66 -0.20 2.04 11.58
N THR A 67 -0.19 1.21 12.61
CA THR A 67 0.51 1.46 13.87
C THR A 67 1.57 0.41 14.11
N GLU A 68 2.69 0.82 14.71
CA GLU A 68 3.70 -0.10 15.23
C GLU A 68 3.13 -0.88 16.43
N HIS A 69 3.41 -2.19 16.49
CA HIS A 69 3.03 -3.10 17.58
C HIS A 69 4.27 -3.67 18.26
#